data_AF-A0A960NUC9-F1
#
_entry.id   AF-A0A960NUC9-F1
#
_cell.length_a   1.000
_cell.length_b   1.000
_cell.length_c   1.000
_cell.angle_alpha   90.00
_cell.angle_beta   90.00
_cell.angle_gamma   90.00
#
_symmetry.space_group_name_H-M   'P 1'
#
loop_
_entity.id
_entity.type
_entity.pdbx_description
1 polymer ?
#
loop_
_entity_poly.entity_id
_entity_poly.type
_entity_poly.pdbx_seq_one_letter_code
_entity_poly.pdbx_strand_id
1 'polypeptide(L)'
;ADVTADHRHSPKGKYSSHCRDLSLALGGKRNADVAHGGHPFDLQIRRITAGASICPYHSHSAQWELLIFLSGTGTVRTPDGVLNVGPGDIVLHPPGTPHQTTAAPDAALECLILTDNPTEDVFFYPDSNKWGTRLSGKVFRLSEVDYFEGEE
;
A
#
# COMPACT_ATOMS: atom_id res chain seq x y z
N ALA A 1 -5.25 -22.20 -6.16
CA ALA A 1 -6.26 -22.15 -5.08
C ALA A 1 -7.17 -20.96 -5.35
N ASP A 2 -8.48 -21.10 -5.19
CA ASP A 2 -9.39 -19.95 -5.24
C ASP A 2 -9.12 -19.06 -4.02
N VAL A 3 -8.56 -17.88 -4.27
CA VAL A 3 -8.29 -16.89 -3.22
C VAL A 3 -9.47 -15.94 -3.16
N THR A 4 -10.26 -16.03 -2.09
CA THR A 4 -11.39 -15.13 -1.84
C THR A 4 -10.91 -13.68 -1.82
N ALA A 5 -11.63 -12.81 -2.53
CA ALA A 5 -11.35 -11.39 -2.54
C ALA A 5 -12.10 -10.70 -1.40
N ASP A 6 -11.37 -9.92 -0.60
CA ASP A 6 -11.92 -9.05 0.44
C ASP A 6 -12.17 -7.65 -0.14
N HIS A 7 -13.35 -7.06 0.10
CA HIS A 7 -13.64 -5.70 -0.35
C HIS A 7 -13.21 -4.69 0.72
N ARG A 8 -12.20 -3.89 0.39
CA ARG A 8 -11.72 -2.81 1.26
C ARG A 8 -12.18 -1.48 0.69
N HIS A 9 -12.89 -0.69 1.49
CA HIS A 9 -13.35 0.64 1.10
C HIS A 9 -13.30 1.65 2.24
N SER A 10 -13.17 2.93 1.91
CA SER A 10 -13.39 4.02 2.86
C SER A 10 -14.86 4.40 2.96
N PRO A 11 -15.31 5.07 4.04
CA PRO A 11 -16.72 5.43 4.21
C PRO A 11 -17.31 6.28 3.07
N LYS A 12 -16.47 7.06 2.38
CA LYS A 12 -16.87 7.91 1.25
C LYS A 12 -16.56 7.30 -0.12
N GLY A 13 -16.10 6.05 -0.20
CA GLY A 13 -15.77 5.37 -1.45
C GLY A 13 -14.54 5.88 -2.21
N LYS A 14 -13.89 6.97 -1.77
CA LYS A 14 -12.66 7.51 -2.39
C LYS A 14 -11.54 6.47 -2.52
N TYR A 15 -11.48 5.56 -1.55
CA TYR A 15 -10.57 4.42 -1.57
C TYR A 15 -11.45 3.18 -1.64
N SER A 16 -11.32 2.37 -2.69
CA SER A 16 -12.14 1.18 -2.87
C SER A 16 -11.44 0.18 -3.80
N SER A 17 -11.25 -1.04 -3.30
CA SER A 17 -10.66 -2.12 -4.07
C SER A 17 -11.03 -3.49 -3.50
N HIS A 18 -11.14 -4.48 -4.36
CA HIS A 18 -11.14 -5.88 -3.95
C HIS A 18 -9.70 -6.40 -3.88
N CYS A 19 -9.36 -7.09 -2.79
CA CYS A 19 -8.02 -7.54 -2.46
C CYS A 19 -7.99 -9.07 -2.38
N ARG A 20 -7.18 -9.71 -3.22
CA ARG A 20 -6.84 -11.12 -3.07
C ARG A 20 -5.45 -11.21 -2.46
N ASP A 21 -5.38 -11.52 -1.16
CA ASP A 21 -4.12 -11.67 -0.42
C ASP A 21 -3.48 -13.04 -0.74
N LEU A 22 -2.64 -13.10 -1.78
CA LEU A 22 -2.05 -14.34 -2.27
C LEU A 22 -1.06 -14.93 -1.25
N SER A 23 -0.24 -14.10 -0.60
CA SER A 23 0.71 -14.60 0.42
C SER A 23 0.00 -15.33 1.56
N LEU A 24 -1.16 -14.82 2.00
CA LEU A 24 -1.95 -15.47 3.04
C LEU A 24 -2.59 -16.77 2.55
N ALA A 25 -3.13 -16.77 1.33
CA ALA A 25 -3.68 -17.98 0.73
C ALA A 25 -2.64 -19.08 0.51
N LEU A 26 -1.36 -18.71 0.39
CA LEU A 26 -0.22 -19.61 0.26
C LEU A 26 0.41 -19.98 1.62
N GLY A 27 -0.23 -19.65 2.75
CA GLY A 27 0.20 -20.05 4.09
C GLY A 27 1.01 -19.02 4.87
N GLY A 28 1.21 -17.82 4.32
CA GLY A 28 1.86 -16.72 5.02
C GLY A 28 1.03 -16.22 6.21
N LYS A 29 1.71 -15.62 7.19
CA LYS A 29 1.06 -14.99 8.36
C LYS A 29 0.94 -13.48 8.16
N ARG A 30 -0.26 -12.94 8.44
CA ARG A 30 -0.52 -11.50 8.33
C ARG A 30 0.34 -10.73 9.34
N ASN A 31 0.96 -9.64 8.87
CA ASN A 31 1.79 -8.74 9.69
C ASN A 31 2.92 -9.47 10.44
N ALA A 32 3.46 -10.54 9.84
CA ALA A 32 4.63 -11.24 10.34
C ALA A 32 5.78 -11.03 9.36
N ASP A 33 6.96 -10.73 9.88
CA ASP A 33 8.18 -10.78 9.11
C ASP A 33 8.67 -12.23 8.94
N VAL A 34 9.78 -12.42 8.23
CA VAL A 34 10.34 -13.75 8.00
C VAL A 34 10.66 -14.49 9.31
N ALA A 35 11.18 -13.79 10.31
CA ALA A 35 11.53 -14.38 11.60
C ALA A 35 10.31 -14.92 12.36
N HIS A 36 9.13 -14.33 12.15
CA HIS A 36 7.88 -14.72 12.81
C HIS A 36 6.96 -15.59 11.93
N GLY A 37 7.45 -16.07 10.78
CA GLY A 37 6.74 -16.98 9.87
C GLY A 37 5.92 -16.28 8.79
N GLY A 38 6.24 -15.02 8.49
CA GLY A 38 5.85 -14.36 7.25
C GLY A 38 6.69 -14.83 6.07
N HIS A 39 6.22 -14.54 4.87
CA HIS A 39 6.99 -14.77 3.65
C HIS A 39 8.04 -13.66 3.48
N PRO A 40 9.15 -13.91 2.75
CA PRO A 40 10.12 -12.88 2.41
C PRO A 40 9.59 -11.87 1.38
N PHE A 41 8.35 -12.05 0.93
CA PHE A 41 7.62 -11.11 0.10
C PHE A 41 6.11 -11.22 0.37
N ASP A 42 5.40 -10.11 0.23
CA ASP A 42 3.95 -10.09 0.23
C ASP A 42 3.40 -9.90 -1.18
N LEU A 43 2.38 -10.69 -1.52
CA LEU A 43 1.72 -10.72 -2.83
C LEU A 43 0.23 -10.45 -2.67
N GLN A 44 -0.27 -9.43 -3.37
CA GLN A 44 -1.69 -9.09 -3.39
C GLN A 44 -2.15 -8.72 -4.80
N ILE A 45 -3.26 -9.29 -5.28
CA ILE A 45 -3.93 -8.74 -6.46
C ILE A 45 -4.99 -7.74 -5.98
N ARG A 46 -4.90 -6.51 -6.47
CA ARG A 46 -5.84 -5.41 -6.17
C ARG A 46 -6.64 -5.09 -7.41
N ARG A 47 -7.97 -5.21 -7.31
CA ARG A 47 -8.91 -4.70 -8.32
C ARG A 47 -9.56 -3.44 -7.79
N ILE A 48 -9.09 -2.29 -8.26
CA ILE A 48 -9.49 -0.96 -7.83
C ILE A 48 -10.81 -0.59 -8.52
N THR A 49 -11.77 -0.09 -7.75
CA THR A 49 -13.04 0.40 -8.30
C THR A 49 -12.80 1.61 -9.21
N ALA A 50 -13.58 1.75 -10.28
CA ALA A 50 -13.49 2.89 -11.20
C ALA A 50 -13.53 4.23 -10.44
N GLY A 51 -12.61 5.13 -10.78
CA GLY A 51 -12.43 6.44 -10.16
C GLY A 51 -11.91 6.44 -8.71
N ALA A 52 -11.70 5.28 -8.09
CA ALA A 52 -11.17 5.18 -6.74
C ALA A 52 -9.64 4.99 -6.73
N SER A 53 -9.01 5.31 -5.60
CA SER A 53 -7.61 4.97 -5.34
C SER A 53 -7.48 3.73 -4.45
N ILE A 54 -6.32 3.07 -4.47
CA ILE A 54 -6.02 1.91 -3.60
C ILE A 54 -6.11 2.31 -2.12
N CYS A 55 -5.42 3.39 -1.78
CA CYS A 55 -5.17 3.89 -0.43
C CYS A 55 -4.81 5.39 -0.51
N PRO A 56 -4.67 6.11 0.62
CA PRO A 56 -4.16 7.47 0.62
C PRO A 56 -2.74 7.58 0.05
N TYR A 57 -2.35 8.76 -0.41
CA TYR A 57 -0.97 9.05 -0.82
C TYR A 57 -0.01 8.84 0.34
N HIS A 58 0.96 7.93 0.15
CA HIS A 58 1.78 7.40 1.23
C HIS A 58 3.17 6.97 0.76
N SER A 59 4.11 6.90 1.70
CA SER A 59 5.44 6.34 1.53
C SER A 59 5.74 5.35 2.67
N HIS A 60 6.57 4.37 2.37
CA HIS A 60 7.10 3.39 3.33
C HIS A 60 8.47 3.84 3.83
N SER A 61 8.81 3.60 5.10
CA SER A 61 10.14 3.95 5.62
C SER A 61 11.19 2.92 5.20
N ALA A 62 10.80 1.66 5.02
CA ALA A 62 11.73 0.56 4.74
C ALA A 62 11.29 -0.34 3.59
N GLN A 63 9.98 -0.47 3.34
CA GLN A 63 9.47 -1.40 2.34
C GLN A 63 9.61 -0.87 0.91
N TRP A 64 10.05 -1.74 0.00
CA TRP A 64 9.91 -1.55 -1.44
C TRP A 64 8.53 -2.05 -1.89
N GLU A 65 7.87 -1.31 -2.78
CA GLU A 65 6.58 -1.71 -3.36
C GLU A 65 6.63 -1.69 -4.89
N LEU A 66 6.39 -2.85 -5.51
CA LEU A 66 6.32 -3.04 -6.95
C LEU A 66 4.86 -3.25 -7.37
N LEU A 67 4.40 -2.52 -8.37
CA LEU A 67 3.11 -2.70 -9.01
C LEU A 67 3.31 -3.18 -10.44
N ILE A 68 2.63 -4.27 -10.80
CA ILE A 68 2.52 -4.77 -12.18
C ILE A 68 1.06 -4.65 -12.59
N PHE A 69 0.76 -3.83 -13.59
CA PHE A 69 -0.60 -3.57 -14.03
C PHE A 69 -1.07 -4.66 -15.00
N LEU A 70 -2.20 -5.30 -14.67
CA LEU A 70 -2.69 -6.51 -15.33
C LEU A 70 -3.82 -6.20 -16.32
N SER A 71 -4.74 -5.31 -15.94
CA SER A 71 -5.87 -4.91 -16.79
C SER A 71 -6.42 -3.54 -16.39
N GLY A 72 -7.13 -2.88 -17.30
CA GLY A 72 -7.65 -1.53 -17.09
C GLY A 72 -6.59 -0.44 -17.28
N THR A 73 -6.97 0.80 -17.02
CA THR A 73 -6.07 1.96 -17.06
C THR A 73 -6.25 2.83 -15.83
N GLY A 74 -5.25 3.66 -15.55
CA GLY A 74 -5.32 4.60 -14.44
C GLY A 74 -4.07 5.45 -14.36
N THR A 75 -3.81 5.95 -13.15
CA THR A 75 -2.68 6.82 -12.89
C THR A 75 -1.95 6.46 -11.61
N VAL A 76 -0.65 6.75 -11.57
CA VAL A 76 0.19 6.72 -10.37
C VAL A 76 0.67 8.14 -10.10
N ARG A 77 0.23 8.73 -8.99
CA ARG A 77 0.77 10.00 -8.47
C ARG A 77 2.08 9.71 -7.76
N THR A 78 3.10 10.51 -8.04
CA THR A 78 4.46 10.48 -7.47
C THR A 78 4.89 11.91 -7.11
N PRO A 79 6.06 12.12 -6.47
CA PRO A 79 6.58 13.46 -6.22
C PRO A 79 6.87 14.24 -7.51
N ASP A 80 7.27 13.55 -8.57
CA ASP A 80 7.65 14.14 -9.85
C ASP A 80 6.44 14.41 -10.77
N GLY A 81 5.25 13.98 -10.36
CA GLY A 81 4.00 14.19 -11.10
C GLY A 81 3.16 12.92 -11.22
N VAL A 82 2.32 12.88 -12.25
CA VAL A 82 1.36 11.80 -12.47
C VAL A 82 1.73 11.01 -13.71
N LEU A 83 1.89 9.70 -13.55
CA LEU A 83 2.14 8.74 -14.61
C LEU A 83 0.82 8.11 -15.03
N ASN A 84 0.57 7.99 -16.34
CA ASN A 84 -0.50 7.13 -16.85
C ASN A 84 0.00 5.69 -16.89
N VAL A 85 -0.85 4.73 -16.51
CA VAL A 85 -0.50 3.32 -16.48
C VAL A 85 -1.61 2.47 -17.09
N GLY A 86 -1.22 1.36 -17.69
CA GLY A 86 -2.07 0.35 -18.30
C GLY A 86 -1.45 -1.04 -18.27
N PRO A 87 -2.05 -2.02 -18.95
CA PRO A 87 -1.63 -3.41 -18.86
C PRO A 87 -0.19 -3.61 -19.36
N GLY A 88 0.64 -4.28 -18.57
CA GLY A 88 2.05 -4.52 -18.86
C GLY A 88 3.01 -3.47 -18.30
N ASP A 89 2.50 -2.31 -17.86
CA ASP A 89 3.33 -1.31 -17.18
C ASP A 89 3.75 -1.81 -15.79
N ILE A 90 4.94 -1.38 -15.38
CA ILE A 90 5.56 -1.75 -14.11
C ILE A 90 6.06 -0.49 -13.43
N VAL A 91 5.71 -0.31 -12.15
CA VAL A 91 6.16 0.82 -11.34
C VAL A 91 6.74 0.31 -10.03
N LEU A 92 7.96 0.71 -9.72
CA LEU A 92 8.65 0.37 -8.48
C LEU A 92 8.81 1.62 -7.61
N HIS A 93 8.39 1.52 -6.37
CA HIS A 93 8.51 2.57 -5.36
C HIS A 93 9.58 2.19 -4.35
N PRO A 94 10.71 2.91 -4.29
CA PRO A 94 11.69 2.74 -3.22
C PRO A 94 11.14 3.31 -1.90
N PRO A 95 11.71 2.89 -0.77
CA PRO A 95 11.45 3.49 0.53
C PRO A 95 11.60 5.01 0.49
N GLY A 96 10.73 5.71 1.21
CA GLY A 96 10.69 7.16 1.30
C GLY A 96 10.03 7.85 0.10
N THR A 97 9.58 7.12 -0.93
CA THR A 97 8.96 7.72 -2.12
C THR A 97 7.43 7.67 -2.04
N PRO A 98 6.75 8.81 -1.84
CA PRO A 98 5.31 8.81 -1.74
C PRO A 98 4.63 8.50 -3.07
N HIS A 99 3.58 7.69 -3.03
CA HIS A 99 2.85 7.30 -4.23
C HIS A 99 1.37 6.99 -3.95
N GLN A 100 0.55 7.03 -5.01
CA GLN A 100 -0.86 6.66 -4.99
C GLN A 100 -1.35 6.22 -6.37
N THR A 101 -1.93 5.03 -6.42
CA THR A 101 -2.54 4.48 -7.64
C THR A 101 -4.04 4.71 -7.66
N THR A 102 -4.57 5.19 -8.78
CA THR A 102 -5.99 5.51 -8.99
C THR A 102 -6.49 4.91 -10.30
N ALA A 103 -7.65 4.26 -10.28
CA ALA A 103 -8.27 3.74 -11.50
C ALA A 103 -8.88 4.87 -12.34
N ALA A 104 -8.96 4.67 -13.66
CA ALA A 104 -9.72 5.56 -14.54
C ALA A 104 -11.18 5.71 -14.07
N PRO A 105 -11.86 6.83 -14.36
CA PRO A 105 -13.21 7.10 -13.86
C PRO A 105 -14.28 6.10 -14.32
N ASP A 106 -14.06 5.44 -15.45
CA ASP A 106 -15.04 4.62 -16.18
C ASP A 106 -14.75 3.11 -16.15
N ALA A 107 -13.57 2.70 -15.66
CA ALA A 107 -13.16 1.30 -15.63
C ALA A 107 -12.35 0.95 -14.37
N ALA A 108 -12.52 -0.28 -13.90
CA ALA A 108 -11.67 -0.81 -12.84
C ALA A 108 -10.23 -1.01 -13.34
N LEU A 109 -9.27 -0.87 -12.43
CA LEU A 109 -7.86 -1.15 -12.68
C LEU A 109 -7.43 -2.34 -11.83
N GLU A 110 -6.77 -3.33 -12.43
CA GLU A 110 -6.22 -4.48 -11.70
C GLU A 110 -4.70 -4.48 -11.75
N CYS A 111 -4.06 -4.63 -10.59
CA CYS A 111 -2.61 -4.77 -10.47
C CYS A 111 -2.23 -5.88 -9.49
N LEU A 112 -1.07 -6.49 -9.71
CA LEU A 112 -0.35 -7.27 -8.72
C LEU A 112 0.57 -6.32 -7.95
N ILE A 113 0.46 -6.34 -6.63
CA ILE A 113 1.39 -5.68 -5.71
C ILE A 113 2.32 -6.74 -5.13
N LEU A 114 3.62 -6.48 -5.22
CA LEU A 114 4.68 -7.24 -4.58
C LEU A 114 5.49 -6.32 -3.66
N THR A 115 5.69 -6.73 -2.42
CA THR A 115 6.57 -6.02 -1.47
C THR A 115 7.58 -6.95 -0.83
N ASP A 116 8.70 -6.42 -0.33
CA ASP A 116 9.83 -7.17 0.26
C ASP A 116 9.68 -7.49 1.76
N ASN A 117 8.55 -7.11 2.37
CA ASN A 117 8.16 -7.43 3.75
C ASN A 117 9.28 -7.26 4.81
N PRO A 118 9.82 -6.03 5.01
CA PRO A 118 10.81 -5.77 6.06
C PRO A 118 10.23 -6.01 7.45
N THR A 119 11.10 -6.28 8.44
CA THR A 119 10.69 -6.52 9.84
C THR A 119 9.84 -5.40 10.41
N GLU A 120 10.23 -4.16 10.16
CA GLU A 120 9.45 -2.98 10.54
C GLU A 120 9.22 -2.05 9.36
N ASP A 121 8.12 -1.33 9.46
CA ASP A 121 7.78 -0.32 8.48
C ASP A 121 6.88 0.76 9.09
N VAL A 122 7.23 2.01 8.81
CA VAL A 122 6.48 3.19 9.20
C VAL A 122 6.00 3.87 7.93
N PHE A 123 4.69 4.07 7.84
CA PHE A 123 4.05 4.73 6.71
C PHE A 123 3.94 6.23 7.00
N PHE A 124 4.35 7.07 6.07
CA PHE A 124 4.08 8.50 6.12
C PHE A 124 3.07 8.88 5.04
N TYR A 125 2.09 9.72 5.40
CA TYR A 125 1.01 10.18 4.52
C TYR A 125 1.08 11.70 4.32
N PRO A 126 1.76 12.20 3.27
CA PRO A 126 2.06 13.63 3.11
C PRO A 126 0.82 14.52 3.14
N ASP A 127 -0.25 14.15 2.41
CA ASP A 127 -1.46 14.98 2.27
C ASP A 127 -2.20 15.24 3.60
N SER A 128 -2.00 14.38 4.61
CA SER A 128 -2.72 14.46 5.89
C SER A 128 -1.81 14.64 7.11
N ASN A 129 -0.49 14.77 6.83
CA ASN A 129 0.59 14.84 7.81
C ASN A 129 0.38 13.85 8.96
N LYS A 130 0.20 12.58 8.63
CA LYS A 130 0.03 11.50 9.61
C LYS A 130 0.99 10.38 9.29
N TRP A 131 1.28 9.61 10.32
CA TRP A 131 2.17 8.46 10.30
C TRP A 131 1.38 7.24 10.73
N GLY A 132 1.82 6.06 10.31
CA GLY A 132 1.29 4.80 10.81
C GLY A 132 2.40 3.77 10.96
N THR A 133 2.25 2.82 11.87
CA THR A 133 3.21 1.73 12.07
C THR A 133 2.57 0.41 11.69
N ARG A 134 3.33 -0.49 11.06
CA ARG A 134 2.85 -1.84 10.73
C ARG A 134 2.47 -2.65 11.97
N LEU A 135 3.40 -2.91 12.89
CA LEU A 135 3.17 -3.82 14.01
C LEU A 135 2.08 -3.38 14.95
N SER A 136 2.11 -2.11 15.40
CA SER A 136 1.11 -1.64 16.37
C SER A 136 -0.24 -1.31 15.72
N GLY A 137 -0.29 -1.18 14.39
CA GLY A 137 -1.47 -0.75 13.63
C GLY A 137 -1.94 0.68 13.95
N LYS A 138 -1.19 1.44 14.77
CA LYS A 138 -1.56 2.80 15.17
C LYS A 138 -1.30 3.79 14.04
N VAL A 139 -2.14 4.83 14.02
CA VAL A 139 -2.01 6.01 13.17
C VAL A 139 -1.95 7.24 14.05
N PHE A 140 -0.96 8.11 13.84
CA PHE A 140 -0.64 9.22 14.74
C PHE A 140 -0.08 10.43 13.97
N ARG A 141 0.11 11.54 14.68
CA ARG A 141 0.91 12.68 14.21
C ARG A 141 2.09 12.84 15.15
N LEU A 142 3.25 13.14 14.59
CA LEU A 142 4.45 13.43 15.38
C LEU A 142 4.30 14.83 15.99
N SER A 143 4.64 14.93 17.27
CA SER A 143 4.93 16.18 17.94
C SER A 143 6.40 16.13 18.34
N GLU A 144 7.14 17.18 18.05
CA GLU A 144 8.49 17.33 18.59
C GLU A 144 8.39 17.57 20.09
N VAL A 145 9.22 16.86 20.84
CA VAL A 145 9.33 16.92 22.29
C VAL A 145 10.80 16.97 22.64
N ASP A 146 11.14 17.56 23.78
CA ASP A 146 12.51 17.48 24.27
C ASP A 146 12.88 16.02 24.57
N TYR A 147 14.15 15.66 24.36
CA TYR A 147 14.61 14.28 24.58
C TYR A 147 14.35 13.77 26.00
N PHE A 148 14.34 14.66 27.00
CA PHE A 148 14.10 14.30 28.40
C PHE A 148 12.67 14.58 28.88
N GLU A 149 11.76 15.03 28.01
CA GLU A 149 10.37 15.34 28.39
C GLU A 149 9.65 14.10 28.95
N GLY A 150 9.29 14.11 30.23
CA GLY A 150 8.56 13.02 30.90
C GLY A 150 9.44 11.86 31.38
N GLU A 151 10.75 11.93 31.15
CA GLU A 151 11.73 10.98 31.71
C GLU A 151 12.27 11.46 33.08
N GLU A 152 12.20 12.78 33.35
CA GLU A 152 12.45 13.43 34.65
C GLU A 152 11.29 14.32 35.13
#